data_AF-A0A7S4IXU9-F1
#
_entry.id   AF-A0A7S4IXU9-F1
#
_cell.length_a   1.000
_cell.length_b   1.000
_cell.length_c   1.000
_cell.angle_alpha   90.00
_cell.angle_beta   90.00
_cell.angle_gamma   90.00
#
_symmetry.space_group_name_H-M   'P 1'
#
loop_
_entity.id
_entity.type
_entity.pdbx_description
1 polymer ?
#
loop_
_entity_poly.entity_id
_entity_poly.type
_entity_poly.pdbx_seq_one_letter_code
_entity_poly.pdbx_strand_id
1 'polypeptide(L)'
;APTMRRMILSTTGVYAAILFLTTIDVSAAFTPTIWRSSPARSIRRNAPSFQTPHSFRRNTGGVPQSTCLHLTGQELIEAGVSFDTFAPQFLWLLMIAAPGSEVTKKVMGPLTPMLGLAAVHLCIVLLAASQEGALSQVLIFKEVFDPSLSQLGGMQKLFAFQNFVAEEWPHVLIWDLFVGRAVWLDGLSRGIDTRVALSFCNFIGPPGLLIHTATCLLSGKGLPPMGFEEK
;
A
#
# COMPACT_ATOMS: atom_id res chain seq x y z
N ALA A 1 -45.13 -0.21 -22.49
CA ALA A 1 -43.84 -0.89 -22.22
C ALA A 1 -42.64 0.03 -22.50
N PRO A 2 -42.29 1.00 -21.61
CA PRO A 2 -41.11 1.86 -21.77
C PRO A 2 -39.97 1.54 -20.79
N THR A 3 -40.18 0.68 -19.80
CA THR A 3 -39.24 0.42 -18.69
C THR A 3 -38.04 -0.44 -19.07
N MET A 4 -38.17 -1.29 -20.10
CA MET A 4 -37.10 -2.22 -20.48
C MET A 4 -36.00 -1.56 -21.35
N ARG A 5 -36.32 -0.48 -22.08
CA ARG A 5 -35.33 0.25 -22.91
C ARG A 5 -34.36 1.10 -22.10
N ARG A 6 -34.76 1.63 -20.93
CA ARG A 6 -33.86 2.40 -20.05
C ARG A 6 -32.85 1.52 -19.29
N MET A 7 -33.19 0.26 -19.04
CA MET A 7 -32.31 -0.68 -18.34
C MET A 7 -31.13 -1.12 -19.21
N ILE A 8 -31.34 -1.26 -20.52
CA ILE A 8 -30.30 -1.67 -21.49
C ILE A 8 -29.32 -0.52 -21.80
N LEU A 9 -29.77 0.74 -21.76
CA LEU A 9 -28.91 1.91 -21.97
C LEU A 9 -28.00 2.21 -20.77
N SER A 10 -28.41 1.85 -19.56
CA SER A 10 -27.60 2.02 -18.33
C SER A 10 -26.45 1.02 -18.23
N THR A 11 -26.67 -0.24 -18.63
CA THR A 11 -25.60 -1.25 -18.62
C THR A 11 -24.56 -0.99 -19.70
N THR A 12 -24.98 -0.56 -20.90
CA THR A 12 -24.08 -0.33 -22.04
C THR A 12 -23.04 0.79 -21.77
N GLY A 13 -23.41 1.85 -21.05
CA GLY A 13 -22.49 2.93 -20.68
C GLY A 13 -21.42 2.50 -19.65
N VAL A 14 -21.79 1.61 -18.73
CA VAL A 14 -20.86 1.04 -17.73
C VAL A 14 -19.88 0.09 -18.40
N TYR A 15 -20.32 -0.73 -19.35
CA TYR A 15 -19.44 -1.59 -20.14
C TYR A 15 -18.46 -0.82 -21.02
N ALA A 16 -18.86 0.33 -21.57
CA ALA A 16 -17.96 1.20 -22.35
C ALA A 16 -16.86 1.82 -21.47
N ALA A 17 -17.17 2.21 -20.23
CA ALA A 17 -16.16 2.68 -19.27
C ALA A 17 -15.21 1.56 -18.82
N ILE A 18 -15.72 0.34 -18.63
CA ILE A 18 -14.91 -0.86 -18.31
C ILE A 18 -13.97 -1.23 -19.48
N LEU A 19 -14.44 -1.12 -20.73
CA LEU A 19 -13.62 -1.36 -21.92
C LEU A 19 -12.54 -0.30 -22.13
N PHE A 20 -12.80 0.96 -21.76
CA PHE A 20 -11.80 2.04 -21.87
C PHE A 20 -10.69 1.94 -20.80
N LEU A 21 -10.97 1.30 -19.66
CA LEU A 21 -10.01 1.15 -18.56
C LEU A 21 -9.21 -0.16 -18.63
N THR A 22 -9.69 -1.15 -19.38
CA THR A 22 -8.96 -2.41 -19.64
C THR A 22 -7.92 -2.31 -20.75
N THR A 23 -7.85 -1.18 -21.48
CA THR A 23 -6.76 -0.89 -22.42
C THR A 23 -5.52 -0.27 -21.78
N ILE A 24 -5.55 -0.02 -20.46
CA ILE A 24 -4.34 0.35 -19.71
C ILE A 24 -3.55 -0.94 -19.48
N ASP A 25 -2.50 -1.13 -20.28
CA ASP A 25 -1.59 -2.25 -20.20
C ASP A 25 -0.80 -2.21 -18.87
N VAL A 26 -1.33 -2.87 -17.84
CA VAL A 26 -0.72 -2.99 -16.51
C VAL A 26 0.55 -3.86 -16.55
N SER A 27 0.81 -4.56 -17.68
CA SER A 27 1.96 -5.46 -17.85
C SER A 27 3.30 -4.72 -17.85
N ALA A 28 3.30 -3.42 -18.17
CA ALA A 28 4.52 -2.61 -18.19
C ALA A 28 5.06 -2.26 -16.78
N ALA A 29 4.26 -2.42 -15.72
CA ALA A 29 4.66 -2.07 -14.36
C ALA A 29 5.52 -3.15 -13.65
N PHE A 30 5.66 -4.35 -14.23
CA PHE A 30 6.27 -5.51 -13.57
C PHE A 30 7.51 -6.09 -14.27
N THR A 31 8.23 -5.32 -15.09
CA THR A 31 9.58 -5.73 -15.52
C THR A 31 10.63 -5.33 -14.49
N PRO A 32 11.28 -6.28 -13.78
CA PRO A 32 12.38 -5.94 -12.89
C PRO A 32 13.59 -5.59 -13.75
N THR A 33 13.94 -4.30 -13.79
CA THR A 33 15.20 -3.86 -14.40
C THR A 33 16.33 -4.29 -13.46
N ILE A 34 16.97 -5.42 -13.75
CA ILE A 34 18.15 -5.91 -13.04
C ILE A 34 19.28 -4.88 -13.23
N TRP A 35 19.52 -4.06 -12.22
CA TRP A 35 20.62 -3.10 -12.21
C TRP A 35 21.93 -3.86 -11.98
N ARG A 36 22.65 -4.15 -13.08
CA ARG A 36 24.00 -4.75 -13.03
C ARG A 36 24.98 -3.72 -12.48
N SER A 37 25.39 -3.87 -11.22
CA SER A 37 26.57 -3.18 -10.72
C SER A 37 27.83 -3.77 -11.37
N SER A 38 28.65 -2.91 -11.99
CA SER A 38 29.97 -3.30 -12.49
C SER A 38 30.91 -3.50 -11.29
N PRO A 39 31.70 -4.60 -11.22
CA PRO A 39 32.63 -4.76 -10.12
C PRO A 39 33.86 -3.87 -10.29
N ALA A 40 34.22 -3.19 -9.20
CA ALA A 40 35.43 -2.40 -9.06
C ALA A 40 36.68 -3.26 -9.33
N ARG A 41 37.57 -2.73 -10.17
CA ARG A 41 38.87 -3.32 -10.51
C ARG A 41 39.81 -3.19 -9.30
N SER A 42 39.99 -4.25 -8.52
CA SER A 42 41.00 -4.29 -7.46
C SER A 42 42.38 -4.61 -8.05
N ILE A 43 43.36 -3.76 -7.72
CA ILE A 43 44.76 -3.93 -8.10
C ILE A 43 45.36 -5.03 -7.22
N ARG A 44 45.75 -6.14 -7.86
CA ARG A 44 46.43 -7.27 -7.23
C ARG A 44 47.91 -6.93 -7.02
N ARG A 45 48.36 -6.80 -5.78
CA ARG A 45 49.79 -6.86 -5.41
C ARG A 45 50.07 -8.22 -4.78
N ASN A 46 50.86 -9.03 -5.46
CA ASN A 46 51.40 -10.29 -4.93
C ASN A 46 52.49 -9.98 -3.91
N ALA A 47 52.37 -10.52 -2.70
CA ALA A 47 53.48 -10.69 -1.76
C ALA A 47 53.59 -12.19 -1.40
N PRO A 48 54.80 -12.78 -1.40
CA PRO A 48 54.98 -14.21 -1.23
C PRO A 48 54.71 -14.68 0.21
N SER A 49 54.15 -15.87 0.30
CA SER A 49 53.77 -16.60 1.50
C SER A 49 54.96 -17.04 2.34
N PHE A 50 54.96 -16.70 3.63
CA PHE A 50 55.79 -17.32 4.65
C PHE A 50 54.91 -18.23 5.51
N GLN A 51 55.10 -19.55 5.38
CA GLN A 51 54.41 -20.55 6.19
C GLN A 51 55.18 -20.77 7.49
N THR A 52 54.52 -20.61 8.64
CA THR A 52 55.04 -21.05 9.94
C THR A 52 54.21 -22.22 10.47
N PRO A 53 54.81 -23.19 11.20
CA PRO A 53 54.17 -24.45 11.51
C PRO A 53 53.28 -24.38 12.77
N HIS A 54 52.15 -25.06 12.67
CA HIS A 54 51.32 -25.69 13.72
C HIS A 54 51.44 -25.17 15.17
N SER A 55 50.43 -24.39 15.58
CA SER A 55 50.06 -24.23 16.99
C SER A 55 48.80 -25.04 17.32
N PHE A 56 48.91 -25.76 18.44
CA PHE A 56 47.97 -26.72 19.00
C PHE A 56 46.60 -26.09 19.33
N ARG A 57 45.54 -26.53 18.64
CA ARG A 57 44.15 -26.08 18.84
C ARG A 57 43.57 -26.71 20.11
N ARG A 58 43.56 -25.95 21.20
CA ARG A 58 42.84 -26.32 22.44
C ARG A 58 41.34 -26.13 22.20
N ASN A 59 40.61 -27.24 22.11
CA ASN A 59 39.16 -27.26 21.92
C ASN A 59 38.48 -26.94 23.27
N THR A 60 38.26 -25.66 23.57
CA THR A 60 37.39 -25.26 24.68
C THR A 60 35.95 -25.30 24.18
N GLY A 61 35.16 -26.22 24.72
CA GLY A 61 33.75 -26.39 24.40
C GLY A 61 33.01 -25.05 24.46
N GLY A 62 32.52 -24.60 23.31
CA GLY A 62 31.60 -23.49 23.22
C GLY A 62 30.28 -23.89 23.88
N VAL A 63 29.90 -23.15 24.91
CA VAL A 63 28.53 -23.09 25.40
C VAL A 63 27.64 -22.78 24.19
N PRO A 64 26.58 -23.56 23.90
CA PRO A 64 25.67 -23.22 22.81
C PRO A 64 25.09 -21.84 23.07
N GLN A 65 25.51 -20.88 22.27
CA GLN A 65 25.01 -19.51 22.31
C GLN A 65 23.56 -19.59 21.90
N SER A 66 22.63 -19.39 22.85
CA SER A 66 21.21 -19.31 22.55
C SER A 66 21.01 -18.23 21.49
N THR A 67 20.71 -18.64 20.26
CA THR A 67 20.42 -17.73 19.15
C THR A 67 19.06 -17.09 19.44
N CYS A 68 19.05 -16.05 20.27
CA CYS A 68 17.92 -15.16 20.35
C CYS A 68 17.77 -14.55 18.95
N LEU A 69 16.58 -14.66 18.35
CA LEU A 69 16.28 -14.09 17.04
C LEU A 69 16.35 -12.57 17.16
N HIS A 70 17.53 -12.00 16.93
CA HIS A 70 17.74 -10.56 17.01
C HIS A 70 17.33 -9.92 15.68
N LEU A 71 16.04 -9.64 15.53
CA LEU A 71 15.54 -8.89 14.38
C LEU A 71 16.03 -7.45 14.46
N THR A 72 16.61 -6.97 13.38
CA THR A 72 17.00 -5.57 13.19
C THR A 72 15.77 -4.69 12.98
N GLY A 73 15.89 -3.38 13.25
CA GLY A 73 14.80 -2.44 13.01
C GLY A 73 14.36 -2.41 11.54
N GLN A 74 15.29 -2.60 10.61
CA GLN A 74 14.99 -2.67 9.17
C GLN A 74 14.20 -3.93 8.79
N GLU A 75 14.54 -5.10 9.34
CA GLU A 75 13.76 -6.33 9.12
C GLU A 75 12.33 -6.19 9.65
N LEU A 76 12.13 -5.48 10.77
CA LEU A 76 10.80 -5.20 11.31
C LEU A 76 10.00 -4.22 10.41
N ILE A 77 10.66 -3.20 9.86
CA ILE A 77 10.04 -2.28 8.89
C ILE A 77 9.59 -3.05 7.64
N GLU A 78 10.47 -3.87 7.04
CA GLU A 78 10.13 -4.66 5.85
C GLU A 78 9.00 -5.66 6.11
N ALA A 79 8.99 -6.31 7.29
CA ALA A 79 7.92 -7.20 7.70
C ALA A 79 6.59 -6.45 7.87
N GLY A 80 6.62 -5.27 8.48
CA GLY A 80 5.43 -4.40 8.62
C GLY A 80 4.89 -3.96 7.27
N VAL A 81 5.75 -3.46 6.37
CA VAL A 81 5.36 -3.04 5.02
C VAL A 81 4.75 -4.22 4.24
N SER A 82 5.33 -5.41 4.36
CA SER A 82 4.80 -6.62 3.73
C SER A 82 3.41 -6.98 4.29
N PHE A 83 3.25 -6.90 5.62
CA PHE A 83 1.97 -7.14 6.26
C PHE A 83 0.90 -6.16 5.78
N ASP A 84 1.17 -4.86 5.81
CA ASP A 84 0.22 -3.82 5.38
C ASP A 84 -0.01 -3.82 3.86
N THR A 85 0.89 -4.43 3.07
CA THR A 85 0.67 -4.62 1.64
C THR A 85 -0.36 -5.73 1.36
N PHE A 86 -0.24 -6.87 2.06
CA PHE A 86 -1.01 -8.08 1.72
C PHE A 86 -2.24 -8.29 2.59
N ALA A 87 -2.22 -7.91 3.87
CA ALA A 87 -3.36 -8.11 4.77
C ALA A 87 -4.64 -7.40 4.29
N PRO A 88 -4.59 -6.15 3.78
CA PRO A 88 -5.77 -5.48 3.23
C PRO A 88 -6.43 -6.21 2.06
N GLN A 89 -5.68 -6.99 1.28
CA GLN A 89 -6.20 -7.66 0.08
C GLN A 89 -7.31 -8.66 0.41
N PHE A 90 -7.22 -9.33 1.56
CA PHE A 90 -8.29 -10.22 2.03
C PHE A 90 -9.55 -9.43 2.41
N LEU A 91 -9.38 -8.23 2.97
CA LEU A 91 -10.50 -7.34 3.34
C LEU A 91 -11.19 -6.79 2.09
N TRP A 92 -10.43 -6.41 1.07
CA TRP A 92 -10.94 -6.05 -0.24
C TRP A 92 -11.72 -7.18 -0.89
N LEU A 93 -11.19 -8.40 -0.85
CA LEU A 93 -11.85 -9.58 -1.42
C LEU A 93 -13.21 -9.82 -0.76
N LEU A 94 -13.32 -9.67 0.56
CA LEU A 94 -14.60 -9.78 1.27
C LEU A 94 -15.63 -8.77 0.76
N MET A 95 -15.25 -7.48 0.71
CA MET A 95 -16.15 -6.41 0.27
C MET A 95 -16.54 -6.51 -1.21
N ILE A 96 -15.63 -6.93 -2.09
CA ILE A 96 -15.88 -7.01 -3.53
C ILE A 96 -16.61 -8.30 -3.92
N ALA A 97 -16.17 -9.46 -3.42
CA ALA A 97 -16.73 -10.73 -3.82
C ALA A 97 -18.06 -11.02 -3.12
N ALA A 98 -18.15 -10.73 -1.81
CA ALA A 98 -19.28 -11.09 -0.95
C ALA A 98 -19.82 -9.91 -0.10
N PRO A 99 -20.15 -8.75 -0.70
CA PRO A 99 -20.45 -7.50 0.01
C PRO A 99 -21.57 -7.59 1.05
N GLY A 100 -22.56 -8.45 0.81
CA GLY A 100 -23.74 -8.61 1.68
C GLY A 100 -23.64 -9.75 2.69
N SER A 101 -22.54 -10.51 2.71
CA SER A 101 -22.39 -11.69 3.58
C SER A 101 -22.21 -11.31 5.05
N GLU A 102 -22.71 -12.15 5.95
CA GLU A 102 -22.58 -11.93 7.40
C GLU A 102 -21.12 -11.92 7.87
N VAL A 103 -20.25 -12.70 7.22
CA VAL A 103 -18.80 -12.66 7.46
C VAL A 103 -18.23 -11.27 7.12
N THR A 104 -18.56 -10.73 5.94
CA THR A 104 -18.07 -9.41 5.52
C THR A 104 -18.57 -8.33 6.46
N LYS A 105 -19.86 -8.36 6.84
CA LYS A 105 -20.43 -7.41 7.81
C LYS A 105 -19.77 -7.49 9.19
N LYS A 106 -19.48 -8.70 9.67
CA LYS A 106 -18.81 -8.90 10.97
C LYS A 106 -17.37 -8.40 10.97
N VAL A 107 -16.64 -8.61 9.87
CA VAL A 107 -15.22 -8.22 9.75
C VAL A 107 -15.09 -6.72 9.44
N MET A 108 -15.81 -6.23 8.43
CA MET A 108 -15.67 -4.87 7.90
C MET A 108 -16.65 -3.86 8.51
N GLY A 109 -17.69 -4.31 9.21
CA GLY A 109 -18.63 -3.43 9.91
C GLY A 109 -17.96 -2.59 10.99
N PRO A 110 -17.13 -3.15 11.89
CA PRO A 110 -16.35 -2.39 12.86
C PRO A 110 -15.19 -1.61 12.25
N LEU A 111 -14.62 -0.67 13.02
CA LEU A 111 -13.38 0.05 12.64
C LEU A 111 -12.10 -0.75 12.96
N THR A 112 -12.24 -1.87 13.68
CA THR A 112 -11.13 -2.68 14.18
C THR A 112 -10.07 -3.08 13.14
N PRO A 113 -10.40 -3.58 11.93
CA PRO A 113 -9.35 -3.96 10.97
C PRO A 113 -8.50 -2.76 10.53
N MET A 114 -9.12 -1.59 10.34
CA MET A 114 -8.39 -0.36 10.01
C MET A 114 -7.50 0.10 11.16
N LEU A 115 -7.97 0.01 12.42
CA LEU A 115 -7.15 0.34 13.59
C LEU A 115 -5.96 -0.62 13.75
N GLY A 116 -6.14 -1.90 13.43
CA GLY A 116 -5.06 -2.89 13.45
C GLY A 116 -3.95 -2.56 12.45
N LEU A 117 -4.32 -2.28 11.19
CA LEU A 117 -3.37 -1.86 10.16
C LEU A 117 -2.70 -0.53 10.52
N ALA A 118 -3.47 0.45 11.02
CA ALA A 118 -2.94 1.73 11.47
C ALA A 118 -1.93 1.60 12.62
N ALA A 119 -2.12 0.62 13.52
CA ALA A 119 -1.16 0.35 14.58
C ALA A 119 0.16 -0.23 14.03
N VAL A 120 0.10 -1.12 13.04
CA VAL A 120 1.30 -1.64 12.35
C VAL A 120 2.03 -0.51 11.63
N HIS A 121 1.30 0.32 10.88
CA HIS A 121 1.83 1.51 10.25
C HIS A 121 2.50 2.47 11.25
N LEU A 122 1.87 2.72 12.40
CA LEU A 122 2.49 3.52 13.47
C LEU A 122 3.81 2.92 13.96
N CYS A 123 3.88 1.59 14.12
CA CYS A 123 5.14 0.93 14.47
C CYS A 123 6.22 1.13 13.40
N ILE A 124 5.86 1.05 12.11
CA ILE A 124 6.79 1.33 11.00
C ILE A 124 7.33 2.76 11.10
N VAL A 125 6.45 3.75 11.26
CA VAL A 125 6.84 5.17 11.37
C VAL A 125 7.78 5.41 12.55
N LEU A 126 7.48 4.85 13.73
CA LEU A 126 8.32 5.00 14.91
C LEU A 126 9.70 4.36 14.72
N LEU A 127 9.75 3.18 14.09
CA LEU A 127 11.01 2.51 13.79
C LEU A 127 11.82 3.27 12.74
N ALA A 128 11.19 3.72 11.66
CA ALA A 128 11.81 4.49 10.59
C ALA A 128 12.40 5.83 11.10
N ALA A 129 11.67 6.54 11.96
CA ALA A 129 12.11 7.77 12.60
C ALA A 129 13.32 7.58 13.55
N SER A 130 13.53 6.37 14.07
CA SER A 130 14.68 6.03 14.92
C SER A 130 15.96 5.69 14.15
N GLN A 131 15.89 5.57 12.81
CA GLN A 131 17.04 5.23 11.98
C GLN A 131 17.88 6.47 11.60
N GLU A 132 19.15 6.23 11.27
CA GLU A 132 20.03 7.28 10.76
C GLU A 132 19.49 7.89 9.47
N GLY A 133 19.57 9.22 9.35
CA GLY A 133 19.10 9.95 8.16
C GLY A 133 17.65 10.43 8.20
N ALA A 134 16.86 10.12 9.23
CA ALA A 134 15.47 10.59 9.35
C ALA A 134 15.33 12.13 9.23
N LEU A 135 16.25 12.91 9.81
CA LEU A 135 16.23 14.37 9.71
C LEU A 135 16.42 14.91 8.28
N SER A 136 17.13 14.16 7.42
CA SER A 136 17.36 14.58 6.03
C SER A 136 16.07 14.56 5.20
N GLN A 137 15.18 13.61 5.49
CA GLN A 137 13.88 13.49 4.83
C GLN A 137 12.98 14.68 5.15
N VAL A 138 12.97 15.13 6.41
CA VAL A 138 12.17 16.30 6.86
C VAL A 138 12.58 17.58 6.13
N LEU A 139 13.89 17.78 5.89
CA LEU A 139 14.39 18.95 5.18
C LEU A 139 13.95 18.95 3.71
N ILE A 140 14.00 17.79 3.04
CA ILE A 140 13.56 17.64 1.65
C ILE A 140 12.03 17.76 1.57
N PHE A 141 11.30 17.25 2.56
CA PHE A 141 9.85 17.38 2.64
C PHE A 141 9.41 18.84 2.66
N LYS A 142 10.15 19.71 3.34
CA LYS A 142 9.90 21.15 3.28
C LYS A 142 10.02 21.72 1.87
N GLU A 143 10.94 21.22 1.04
CA GLU A 143 11.06 21.65 -0.37
C GLU A 143 9.82 21.32 -1.19
N VAL A 144 9.11 20.23 -0.87
CA VAL A 144 7.86 19.84 -1.55
C VAL A 144 6.78 20.90 -1.34
N PHE A 145 6.73 21.55 -0.18
CA PHE A 145 5.75 22.59 0.13
C PHE A 145 6.20 24.01 -0.26
N ASP A 146 7.37 24.16 -0.89
CA ASP A 146 7.80 25.43 -1.47
C ASP A 146 7.19 25.57 -2.89
N PRO A 147 6.26 26.51 -3.11
CA PRO A 147 5.62 26.69 -4.42
C PRO A 147 6.58 27.20 -5.50
N SER A 148 7.77 27.70 -5.13
CA SER A 148 8.80 28.13 -6.08
C SER A 148 9.63 26.97 -6.65
N LEU A 149 9.54 25.79 -6.04
CA LEU A 149 10.27 24.58 -6.43
C LEU A 149 9.34 23.59 -7.15
N SER A 150 9.94 22.55 -7.74
CA SER A 150 9.18 21.44 -8.33
C SER A 150 8.71 20.48 -7.24
N GLN A 151 7.39 20.42 -7.01
CA GLN A 151 6.77 19.49 -6.05
C GLN A 151 7.08 18.03 -6.43
N LEU A 152 6.95 17.71 -7.74
CA LEU A 152 7.26 16.38 -8.24
C LEU A 152 8.74 16.03 -8.09
N GLY A 153 9.64 16.99 -8.36
CA GLY A 153 11.07 16.81 -8.12
C GLY A 153 11.40 16.59 -6.65
N GLY A 154 10.75 17.32 -5.74
CA GLY A 154 10.87 17.10 -4.29
C GLY A 154 10.41 15.71 -3.87
N MET A 155 9.23 15.27 -4.34
CA MET A 155 8.72 13.92 -4.07
C MET A 155 9.65 12.82 -4.62
N GLN A 156 10.19 13.00 -5.82
CA GLN A 156 11.18 12.05 -6.38
C GLN A 156 12.42 11.90 -5.49
N LYS A 157 12.91 13.01 -4.90
CA LYS A 157 14.02 12.95 -3.93
C LYS A 157 13.63 12.20 -2.67
N LEU A 158 12.42 12.41 -2.14
CA LEU A 158 11.93 11.70 -0.96
C LEU A 158 11.79 10.19 -1.20
N PHE A 159 11.27 9.80 -2.36
CA PHE A 159 11.14 8.38 -2.73
C PHE A 159 12.49 7.66 -2.92
N ALA A 160 13.61 8.37 -2.95
CA ALA A 160 14.94 7.75 -2.89
C ALA A 160 15.30 7.19 -1.49
N PHE A 161 14.56 7.59 -0.45
CA PHE A 161 14.76 7.10 0.91
C PHE A 161 13.83 5.92 1.20
N GLN A 162 14.41 4.75 1.45
CA GLN A 162 13.66 3.52 1.76
C GLN A 162 12.68 3.70 2.92
N ASN A 163 13.10 4.37 4.00
CA ASN A 163 12.23 4.60 5.17
C ASN A 163 11.02 5.49 4.82
N PHE A 164 11.20 6.51 3.98
CA PHE A 164 10.08 7.34 3.52
C PHE A 164 9.08 6.52 2.69
N VAL A 165 9.58 5.65 1.81
CA VAL A 165 8.72 4.71 1.04
C VAL A 165 7.96 3.77 1.99
N ALA A 166 8.64 3.26 3.01
CA ALA A 166 8.06 2.36 4.00
C ALA A 166 6.97 3.03 4.86
N GLU A 167 7.06 4.34 5.07
CA GLU A 167 6.02 5.12 5.73
C GLU A 167 4.85 5.39 4.78
N GLU A 168 5.10 5.96 3.60
CA GLU A 168 4.04 6.44 2.71
C GLU A 168 3.26 5.32 2.01
N TRP A 169 3.87 4.17 1.73
CA TRP A 169 3.19 3.08 1.03
C TRP A 169 2.05 2.45 1.87
N PRO A 170 2.29 1.95 3.09
CA PRO A 170 1.21 1.49 3.97
C PRO A 170 0.18 2.59 4.27
N HIS A 171 0.64 3.83 4.43
CA HIS A 171 -0.22 4.98 4.66
C HIS A 171 -1.31 5.09 3.59
N VAL A 172 -0.96 5.09 2.30
CA VAL A 172 -1.95 5.18 1.22
C VAL A 172 -2.88 3.96 1.17
N LEU A 173 -2.36 2.75 1.38
CA LEU A 173 -3.17 1.52 1.36
C LEU A 173 -4.26 1.51 2.45
N ILE A 174 -3.91 1.98 3.65
CA ILE A 174 -4.83 2.02 4.79
C ILE A 174 -5.92 3.07 4.55
N TRP A 175 -5.55 4.24 4.02
CA TRP A 175 -6.53 5.28 3.67
C TRP A 175 -7.46 4.85 2.54
N ASP A 176 -6.93 4.20 1.51
CA ASP A 176 -7.74 3.66 0.41
C ASP A 176 -8.74 2.61 0.91
N LEU A 177 -8.31 1.72 1.80
CA LEU A 177 -9.20 0.75 2.44
C LEU A 177 -10.25 1.42 3.33
N PHE A 178 -9.87 2.45 4.08
CA PHE A 178 -10.79 3.21 4.92
C PHE A 178 -11.90 3.87 4.09
N VAL A 179 -11.53 4.51 2.97
CA VAL A 179 -12.48 5.10 2.01
C VAL A 179 -13.32 4.02 1.33
N GLY A 180 -12.70 2.91 0.91
CA GLY A 180 -13.39 1.76 0.33
C GLY A 180 -14.44 1.18 1.27
N ARG A 181 -14.11 1.03 2.56
CA ARG A 181 -15.08 0.60 3.57
C ARG A 181 -16.23 1.59 3.72
N ALA A 182 -15.97 2.90 3.70
CA ALA A 182 -17.03 3.90 3.77
C ALA A 182 -17.96 3.82 2.54
N VAL A 183 -17.39 3.65 1.34
CA VAL A 183 -18.14 3.38 0.09
C VAL A 183 -18.98 2.10 0.23
N TRP A 184 -18.39 1.01 0.75
CA TRP A 184 -19.09 -0.26 0.94
C TRP A 184 -20.26 -0.14 1.94
N LEU A 185 -20.06 0.55 3.08
CA LEU A 185 -21.11 0.78 4.08
C LEU A 185 -22.27 1.60 3.51
N ASP A 186 -21.98 2.67 2.78
CA ASP A 186 -22.99 3.48 2.10
C ASP A 186 -23.74 2.67 1.02
N GLY A 187 -23.00 1.86 0.25
CA GLY A 187 -23.59 0.95 -0.72
C GLY A 187 -24.52 -0.08 -0.09
N LEU A 188 -24.12 -0.64 1.05
CA LEU A 188 -24.91 -1.62 1.78
C LEU A 188 -26.19 -1.00 2.37
N SER A 189 -26.10 0.20 2.94
CA SER A 189 -27.26 0.88 3.56
C SER A 189 -28.28 1.35 2.51
N ARG A 190 -27.81 1.82 1.36
CA ARG A 190 -28.66 2.37 0.30
C ARG A 190 -29.00 1.36 -0.78
N GLY A 191 -28.42 0.16 -0.79
CA GLY A 191 -28.60 -0.84 -1.85
C GLY A 191 -28.01 -0.38 -3.20
N ILE A 192 -26.77 0.12 -3.18
CA ILE A 192 -26.00 0.51 -4.37
C ILE A 192 -24.92 -0.56 -4.60
N ASP A 193 -24.75 -1.01 -5.84
CA ASP A 193 -23.64 -1.91 -6.17
C ASP A 193 -22.32 -1.13 -6.19
N THR A 194 -21.41 -1.52 -5.30
CA THR A 194 -20.13 -0.85 -5.10
C THR A 194 -18.95 -1.60 -5.68
N ARG A 195 -19.14 -2.78 -6.31
CA ARG A 195 -18.01 -3.64 -6.74
C ARG A 195 -17.01 -2.93 -7.65
N VAL A 196 -17.51 -2.15 -8.62
CA VAL A 196 -16.65 -1.39 -9.53
C VAL A 196 -15.92 -0.27 -8.77
N ALA A 197 -16.65 0.51 -7.98
CA ALA A 197 -16.06 1.58 -7.16
C ALA A 197 -14.98 1.04 -6.21
N LEU A 198 -15.26 -0.06 -5.50
CA LEU A 198 -14.33 -0.73 -4.59
C LEU A 198 -13.09 -1.27 -5.30
N SER A 199 -13.24 -1.82 -6.51
CA SER A 199 -12.09 -2.27 -7.30
C SER A 199 -11.18 -1.09 -7.64
N PHE A 200 -11.76 0.05 -8.03
CA PHE A 200 -11.00 1.26 -8.32
C PHE A 200 -10.40 1.90 -7.07
N CYS A 201 -11.07 1.85 -5.91
CA CYS A 201 -10.46 2.23 -4.65
C CYS A 201 -9.24 1.36 -4.33
N ASN A 202 -9.31 0.03 -4.54
CA ASN A 202 -8.20 -0.86 -4.25
C ASN A 202 -6.98 -0.64 -5.17
N PHE A 203 -7.21 -0.37 -6.46
CA PHE A 203 -6.10 -0.28 -7.42
C PHE A 203 -5.51 1.12 -7.57
N ILE A 204 -6.34 2.17 -7.49
CA ILE A 204 -5.92 3.54 -7.77
C ILE A 204 -6.53 4.57 -6.82
N GLY A 205 -7.12 4.15 -5.70
CA GLY A 205 -7.60 5.02 -4.62
C GLY A 205 -8.72 5.99 -5.02
N PRO A 206 -8.46 7.31 -5.13
CA PRO A 206 -9.49 8.34 -5.30
C PRO A 206 -10.51 8.15 -6.44
N PRO A 207 -10.17 7.61 -7.62
CA PRO A 207 -11.14 7.38 -8.70
C PRO A 207 -12.29 6.45 -8.29
N GLY A 208 -12.09 5.52 -7.35
CA GLY A 208 -13.17 4.67 -6.86
C GLY A 208 -14.24 5.46 -6.10
N LEU A 209 -13.85 6.47 -5.33
CA LEU A 209 -14.78 7.40 -4.67
C LEU A 209 -15.61 8.21 -5.68
N LEU A 210 -14.99 8.64 -6.78
CA LEU A 210 -15.69 9.33 -7.86
C LEU A 210 -16.71 8.42 -8.55
N ILE A 211 -16.35 7.16 -8.82
CA ILE A 211 -17.25 6.17 -9.42
C ILE A 211 -18.44 5.91 -8.50
N HIS A 212 -18.21 5.75 -7.19
CA HIS A 212 -19.31 5.58 -6.22
C HIS A 212 -20.24 6.79 -6.23
N THR A 213 -19.68 8.00 -6.13
CA THR A 213 -20.45 9.26 -6.13
C THR A 213 -21.29 9.40 -7.40
N ALA A 214 -20.69 9.13 -8.57
CA ALA A 214 -21.40 9.14 -9.84
C ALA A 214 -22.53 8.10 -9.86
N THR A 215 -22.28 6.89 -9.35
CA THR A 215 -23.28 5.83 -9.26
C THR A 215 -24.46 6.24 -8.37
N CYS A 216 -24.19 6.86 -7.22
CA CYS A 216 -25.21 7.40 -6.32
C CYS A 216 -26.10 8.45 -7.00
N LEU A 217 -25.50 9.42 -7.70
CA LEU A 217 -26.21 10.48 -8.41
C LEU A 217 -27.05 9.91 -9.57
N LEU A 218 -26.46 9.04 -10.39
CA LEU A 218 -27.14 8.41 -11.53
C LEU A 218 -28.28 7.47 -11.09
N SER A 219 -28.18 6.91 -9.88
CA SER A 219 -29.22 6.08 -9.28
C SER A 219 -30.33 6.90 -8.59
N GLY A 220 -30.25 8.24 -8.62
CA GLY A 220 -31.22 9.14 -8.01
C GLY A 220 -31.17 9.16 -6.48
N LYS A 221 -30.09 8.65 -5.87
CA LYS A 221 -29.97 8.57 -4.40
C LYS A 221 -29.30 9.80 -3.79
N GLY A 222 -28.82 10.74 -4.60
CA GLY A 222 -28.09 11.93 -4.13
C GLY A 222 -26.62 11.66 -3.82
N LEU A 223 -25.91 12.67 -3.30
CA LEU A 223 -24.52 12.52 -2.88
C LEU A 223 -24.40 11.50 -1.74
N PRO A 224 -23.29 10.74 -1.66
CA PRO A 224 -23.05 9.87 -0.52
C PRO A 224 -22.81 10.75 0.73
N PRO A 225 -23.46 10.47 1.87
CA PRO A 225 -23.43 11.33 3.05
C PRO A 225 -22.01 11.50 3.60
N MET A 226 -21.18 10.43 3.59
CA MET A 226 -19.73 10.38 3.95
C MET A 226 -19.30 11.30 5.11
N GLY A 227 -20.20 11.63 6.05
CA GLY A 227 -20.09 12.80 6.94
C GLY A 227 -21.44 13.25 7.48
N PHE A 228 -21.49 14.45 8.08
CA PHE A 228 -22.68 14.99 8.76
C PHE A 228 -23.92 15.02 7.86
N GLU A 229 -24.98 14.35 8.30
CA GLU A 229 -26.33 14.59 7.80
C GLU A 229 -26.91 15.81 8.53
N GLU A 230 -27.35 16.83 7.78
CA GLU A 230 -28.30 17.81 8.31
C GLU A 230 -29.58 17.05 8.67
N LYS A 231 -29.91 17.03 9.96
CA LYS A 231 -31.19 16.55 10.47
C LYS A 231 -32.33 17.47 10.05
#